data_AF-A0A7J7K874-F1
#
_entry.id   AF-A0A7J7K874-F1
#
_cell.length_a   1.000
_cell.length_b   1.000
_cell.length_c   1.000
_cell.angle_alpha   90.00
_cell.angle_beta   90.00
_cell.angle_gamma   90.00
#
_symmetry.space_group_name_H-M   'P 1'
#
loop_
_entity.id
_entity.type
_entity.pdbx_description
1 polymer ?
#
loop_
_entity_poly.entity_id
_entity_poly.type
_entity_poly.pdbx_seq_one_letter_code
_entity_poly.pdbx_strand_id
1 'polypeptide(L)'
;MADSSLSAQVKFVSKENNNVQNDLTDESVQQEDRKKFLTMKYGQKEIKLIQRRLKVEFWMDEELNKLYDIDTSSGMMYPCDVDLDEVIDLETNIEKRQYLEDSLMDCKKPQILVKEFIEELLTKLKTLSE
;
A
#
# COMPACT_ATOMS: atom_id res chain seq x y z
N MET A 1 62.88 -11.19 8.43
CA MET A 1 63.38 -11.99 7.28
C MET A 1 64.42 -12.93 7.86
N ALA A 2 64.33 -14.25 7.89
CA ALA A 2 63.42 -15.30 7.40
C ALA A 2 63.41 -16.39 8.53
N ASP A 3 62.76 -17.55 8.54
CA ASP A 3 62.07 -18.39 7.57
C ASP A 3 61.29 -19.44 8.38
N SER A 4 60.15 -19.85 7.83
CA SER A 4 59.38 -21.10 7.91
C SER A 4 59.41 -22.11 9.06
N SER A 5 58.20 -22.65 9.23
CA SER A 5 57.85 -24.08 9.15
C SER A 5 57.50 -24.79 10.45
N LEU A 6 56.18 -24.99 10.58
CA LEU A 6 55.48 -26.04 11.30
C LEU A 6 56.19 -27.41 11.25
N SER A 7 56.13 -28.14 12.37
CA SER A 7 55.85 -29.59 12.38
C SER A 7 55.37 -30.09 13.76
N ALA A 8 54.18 -30.72 13.75
CA ALA A 8 53.64 -31.79 14.60
C ALA A 8 53.58 -31.59 16.15
N GLN A 9 52.51 -31.94 16.88
CA GLN A 9 51.72 -33.17 16.84
C GLN A 9 50.29 -32.96 17.38
N VAL A 10 49.36 -33.71 16.80
CA VAL A 10 47.92 -33.82 17.06
C VAL A 10 47.61 -34.42 18.44
N LYS A 11 46.59 -33.87 19.14
CA LYS A 11 45.67 -34.68 19.97
C LYS A 11 44.22 -34.26 19.76
N PHE A 12 43.49 -35.20 19.14
CA PHE A 12 42.04 -35.27 19.04
C PHE A 12 41.37 -35.16 20.40
N VAL A 13 40.34 -34.32 20.50
CA VAL A 13 39.15 -34.61 21.32
C VAL A 13 37.94 -34.33 20.46
N SER A 14 37.29 -35.41 20.02
CA SER A 14 35.99 -35.38 19.37
C SER A 14 34.92 -34.93 20.35
N LYS A 15 34.08 -33.97 19.95
CA LYS A 15 32.67 -34.00 20.32
C LYS A 15 31.86 -33.36 19.20
N GLU A 16 31.30 -34.22 18.36
CA GLU A 16 30.17 -33.87 17.50
C GLU A 16 29.04 -33.32 18.36
N ASN A 17 28.44 -32.23 17.90
CA ASN A 17 27.01 -31.96 18.05
C ASN A 17 26.62 -30.99 16.93
N ASN A 18 26.05 -31.55 15.87
CA ASN A 18 25.25 -30.80 14.91
C ASN A 18 24.02 -30.24 15.64
N ASN A 19 23.83 -28.92 15.66
CA ASN A 19 22.48 -28.38 15.53
C ASN A 19 22.48 -26.98 14.92
N VAL A 20 21.57 -26.84 13.98
CA VAL A 20 21.25 -25.72 13.09
C VAL A 20 20.67 -24.56 13.88
N GLN A 21 21.03 -23.32 13.53
CA GLN A 21 20.04 -22.24 13.33
C GLN A 21 20.67 -21.12 12.49
N ASN A 22 20.41 -21.17 11.18
CA ASN A 22 20.64 -20.07 10.26
C ASN A 22 19.70 -18.89 10.60
N ASP A 23 20.26 -17.70 10.44
CA ASP A 23 19.60 -16.39 10.41
C ASP A 23 18.21 -16.43 9.75
N LEU A 24 17.18 -16.20 10.55
CA LEU A 24 15.83 -15.88 10.09
C LEU A 24 15.19 -14.87 11.03
N THR A 25 15.75 -13.66 11.14
CA THR A 25 15.01 -12.46 11.61
C THR A 25 15.82 -11.18 11.35
N ASP A 26 15.88 -10.70 10.12
CA ASP A 26 16.35 -9.32 9.83
C ASP A 26 15.42 -8.55 8.88
N GLU A 27 14.47 -9.21 8.20
CA GLU A 27 13.49 -8.46 7.39
C GLU A 27 12.42 -7.77 8.23
N SER A 28 11.97 -8.38 9.34
CA SER A 28 10.93 -7.81 10.20
C SER A 28 11.41 -6.61 11.01
N VAL A 29 12.65 -6.64 11.49
CA VAL A 29 13.27 -5.56 12.28
C VAL A 29 13.55 -4.35 11.39
N GLN A 30 14.10 -4.57 10.19
CA GLN A 30 14.29 -3.48 9.23
C GLN A 30 12.97 -2.91 8.71
N GLN A 31 11.91 -3.72 8.60
CA GLN A 31 10.58 -3.22 8.20
C GLN A 31 9.91 -2.43 9.33
N GLU A 32 10.07 -2.84 10.59
CA GLU A 32 9.64 -2.05 11.75
C GLU A 32 10.41 -0.75 11.88
N ASP A 33 11.73 -0.75 11.70
CA ASP A 33 12.54 0.46 11.79
C ASP A 33 12.26 1.42 10.63
N ARG A 34 12.08 0.91 9.40
CA ARG A 34 11.57 1.70 8.27
C ARG A 34 10.19 2.32 8.56
N LYS A 35 9.27 1.55 9.17
CA LYS A 35 7.96 2.06 9.65
C LYS A 35 8.15 3.14 10.73
N LYS A 36 9.06 2.97 11.69
CA LYS A 36 9.35 3.94 12.76
C LYS A 36 9.90 5.26 12.19
N PHE A 37 10.83 5.20 11.24
CA PHE A 37 11.42 6.40 10.63
C PHE A 37 10.44 7.15 9.71
N LEU A 38 9.60 6.45 8.94
CA LEU A 38 8.53 7.08 8.15
C LEU A 38 7.49 7.79 9.04
N THR A 39 7.23 7.25 10.24
CA THR A 39 6.24 7.76 11.19
C THR A 39 6.77 8.91 12.07
N MET A 40 8.09 9.10 12.17
CA MET A 40 8.70 10.06 13.11
C MET A 40 8.75 11.51 12.59
N LYS A 41 8.48 11.75 11.29
CA LYS A 41 8.39 13.08 10.68
C LYS A 41 6.97 13.67 10.68
N TYR A 42 5.95 12.84 10.90
CA TYR A 42 4.54 13.21 10.83
C TYR A 42 3.91 13.08 12.22
N GLY A 43 3.17 14.09 12.66
CA GLY A 43 2.40 14.03 13.89
C GLY A 43 1.29 12.97 13.83
N GLN A 44 0.80 12.53 14.98
CA GLN A 44 -0.27 11.52 15.05
C GLN A 44 -1.51 11.88 14.21
N LYS A 45 -1.81 13.18 14.07
CA LYS A 45 -2.91 13.67 13.22
C LYS A 45 -2.64 13.44 11.73
N GLU A 46 -1.43 13.74 11.27
CA GLU A 46 -1.02 13.54 9.88
C GLU A 46 -0.99 12.06 9.51
N ILE A 47 -0.48 11.21 10.41
CA ILE A 47 -0.48 9.76 10.23
C ILE A 47 -1.91 9.22 10.12
N LYS A 48 -2.82 9.69 10.99
CA LYS A 48 -4.24 9.32 10.90
C LYS A 48 -4.86 9.78 9.59
N LEU A 49 -4.53 10.98 9.11
CA LEU A 49 -5.02 11.48 7.83
C LEU A 49 -4.53 10.62 6.67
N ILE A 50 -3.23 10.28 6.64
CA ILE A 50 -2.64 9.38 5.63
C ILE A 50 -3.34 8.02 5.65
N GLN A 51 -3.52 7.41 6.83
CA GLN A 51 -4.22 6.13 6.96
C GLN A 51 -5.67 6.20 6.48
N ARG A 52 -6.39 7.29 6.79
CA ARG A 52 -7.76 7.50 6.32
C ARG A 52 -7.80 7.66 4.79
N ARG A 53 -6.89 8.44 4.21
CA ARG A 53 -6.77 8.64 2.74
C ARG A 53 -6.52 7.32 2.01
N LEU A 54 -5.51 6.56 2.46
CA LEU A 54 -5.20 5.24 1.89
C LEU A 54 -6.40 4.29 1.93
N LYS A 55 -7.21 4.35 2.99
CA LYS A 55 -8.41 3.53 3.08
C LYS A 55 -9.45 3.88 2.02
N VAL A 56 -9.62 5.16 1.70
CA VAL A 56 -10.55 5.62 0.66
C VAL A 56 -10.01 5.29 -0.73
N GLU A 57 -8.72 5.51 -0.95
CA GLU A 57 -8.03 5.16 -2.21
C GLU A 57 -8.12 3.65 -2.51
N PHE A 58 -7.84 2.80 -1.53
CA PHE A 58 -7.97 1.35 -1.67
C PHE A 58 -9.41 0.92 -1.99
N TRP A 59 -10.40 1.49 -1.28
CA TRP A 59 -11.80 1.20 -1.56
C TRP A 59 -12.21 1.67 -2.95
N MET A 60 -11.75 2.86 -3.38
CA MET A 60 -12.01 3.39 -4.71
C MET A 60 -11.48 2.45 -5.79
N ASP A 61 -10.25 1.95 -5.64
CA ASP A 61 -9.65 1.00 -6.57
C ASP A 61 -10.44 -0.33 -6.64
N GLU A 62 -10.85 -0.87 -5.49
CA GLU A 62 -11.69 -2.09 -5.44
C GLU A 62 -13.04 -1.89 -6.15
N GLU A 63 -13.71 -0.76 -5.90
CA GLU A 63 -15.00 -0.48 -6.53
C GLU A 63 -14.87 -0.18 -8.03
N LEU A 64 -13.83 0.51 -8.47
CA LEU A 64 -13.55 0.72 -9.89
C LEU A 64 -13.27 -0.62 -10.60
N ASN A 65 -12.50 -1.51 -9.98
CA ASN A 65 -12.28 -2.86 -10.51
C ASN A 65 -13.59 -3.64 -10.68
N LYS A 66 -14.51 -3.56 -9.70
CA LYS A 66 -15.87 -4.16 -9.81
C LYS A 66 -16.71 -3.49 -10.89
N LEU A 67 -16.61 -2.18 -11.02
CA LEU A 67 -17.37 -1.40 -11.98
C LEU A 67 -16.92 -1.71 -13.42
N TYR A 68 -15.63 -1.96 -13.65
CA TYR A 68 -15.11 -2.30 -14.98
C TYR A 68 -14.98 -3.80 -15.24
N ASP A 69 -15.42 -4.67 -14.32
CA ASP A 69 -15.23 -6.14 -14.35
C ASP A 69 -13.76 -6.53 -14.61
N ILE A 70 -12.83 -5.79 -14.02
CA ILE A 70 -11.40 -6.04 -14.16
C ILE A 70 -10.99 -7.03 -13.09
N ASP A 71 -10.49 -8.18 -13.54
CA ASP A 71 -9.81 -9.11 -12.65
C ASP A 71 -8.44 -8.52 -12.29
N THR A 72 -8.21 -8.25 -11.00
CA THR A 72 -6.92 -7.76 -10.48
C THR A 72 -5.74 -8.62 -10.95
N SER A 73 -5.96 -9.91 -11.23
CA SER A 73 -4.96 -10.87 -11.71
C SER A 73 -4.62 -10.71 -13.20
N SER A 74 -5.48 -10.03 -13.96
CA SER A 74 -5.30 -9.83 -15.41
C SER A 74 -4.27 -8.74 -15.74
N GLY A 75 -3.88 -7.92 -14.75
CA GLY A 75 -2.95 -6.80 -14.94
C GLY A 75 -3.48 -5.68 -15.84
N MET A 76 -4.77 -5.73 -16.19
CA MET A 76 -5.45 -4.68 -16.95
C MET A 76 -5.80 -3.53 -16.02
N MET A 77 -5.58 -2.29 -16.46
CA MET A 77 -6.02 -1.08 -15.75
C MET A 77 -7.38 -0.63 -16.30
N TYR A 78 -8.22 -0.03 -15.45
CA TYR A 78 -9.45 0.62 -15.92
C TYR A 78 -9.13 1.84 -16.78
N PRO A 79 -9.97 2.15 -17.78
CA PRO A 79 -9.70 3.24 -18.73
C PRO A 79 -9.90 4.64 -18.14
N CYS A 80 -10.48 4.76 -16.93
CA CYS A 80 -10.69 6.04 -16.26
C CYS A 80 -9.50 6.41 -15.37
N ASP A 81 -9.16 7.70 -15.31
CA ASP A 81 -8.17 8.21 -14.35
C ASP A 81 -8.93 9.08 -13.34
N VAL A 82 -9.07 8.59 -12.10
CA VAL A 82 -9.79 9.28 -11.03
C VAL A 82 -8.81 9.55 -9.90
N ASP A 83 -8.37 10.80 -9.80
CA ASP A 83 -7.42 11.23 -8.78
C ASP A 83 -8.13 11.70 -7.50
N LEU A 84 -7.85 11.04 -6.38
CA LEU A 84 -8.47 11.37 -5.10
C LEU A 84 -8.13 12.80 -4.64
N ASP A 85 -6.90 13.26 -4.86
CA ASP A 85 -6.46 14.60 -4.50
C ASP A 85 -7.20 15.67 -5.32
N GLU A 86 -7.42 15.46 -6.62
CA GLU A 86 -8.22 16.38 -7.46
C GLU A 86 -9.65 16.48 -6.96
N VAL A 87 -10.28 15.35 -6.63
CA VAL A 87 -11.66 15.34 -6.09
C VAL A 87 -11.72 16.00 -4.71
N ILE A 88 -10.68 15.88 -3.89
CA ILE A 88 -10.60 16.55 -2.58
C ILE A 88 -10.51 18.07 -2.75
N ASP A 89 -9.74 18.56 -3.72
CA ASP A 89 -9.49 19.99 -3.96
C ASP A 89 -10.73 20.75 -4.48
N LEU A 90 -11.72 20.05 -5.02
CA LEU A 90 -13.00 20.64 -5.41
C LEU A 90 -13.81 21.11 -4.19
N GLU A 91 -14.45 22.28 -4.31
CA GLU A 91 -15.09 22.96 -3.18
C GLU A 91 -16.52 22.45 -2.92
N THR A 92 -17.28 22.15 -3.98
CA THR A 92 -18.68 21.70 -3.85
C THR A 92 -18.88 20.23 -4.19
N ASN A 93 -19.88 19.59 -3.57
CA ASN A 93 -20.28 18.23 -3.93
C ASN A 93 -20.84 18.14 -5.37
N ILE A 94 -21.32 19.27 -5.92
CA ILE A 94 -21.84 19.34 -7.29
C ILE A 94 -20.69 19.19 -8.28
N GLU A 95 -19.61 19.97 -8.09
CA GLU A 95 -18.40 19.86 -8.93
C GLU A 95 -17.75 18.49 -8.81
N LYS A 96 -17.65 17.94 -7.58
CA LYS A 96 -17.13 16.57 -7.37
C LYS A 96 -17.94 15.52 -8.12
N ARG A 97 -19.28 15.59 -8.06
CA ARG A 97 -20.15 14.66 -8.79
C ARG A 97 -19.93 14.80 -10.29
N GLN A 98 -19.87 16.02 -10.82
CA GLN A 98 -19.72 16.25 -12.24
C GLN A 98 -18.37 15.75 -12.76
N TYR A 99 -17.27 16.02 -12.06
CA TYR A 99 -15.96 15.47 -12.38
C TYR A 99 -15.98 13.93 -12.43
N LEU A 100 -16.58 13.28 -11.43
CA LEU A 100 -16.65 11.82 -11.38
C LEU A 100 -17.56 11.24 -12.48
N GLU A 101 -18.68 11.89 -12.80
CA GLU A 101 -19.56 11.49 -13.91
C GLU A 101 -18.83 11.60 -15.26
N ASP A 102 -18.04 12.67 -15.45
CA ASP A 102 -17.26 12.87 -16.67
C ASP A 102 -16.12 11.84 -16.79
N SER A 103 -15.39 11.57 -15.69
CA SER A 103 -14.32 10.56 -15.68
C SER A 103 -14.85 9.12 -15.85
N LEU A 104 -16.10 8.85 -15.47
CA LEU A 104 -16.73 7.52 -15.57
C LEU A 104 -17.67 7.39 -16.78
N MET A 105 -17.65 8.35 -17.71
CA MET A 105 -18.57 8.38 -18.85
C MET A 105 -18.44 7.15 -19.77
N ASP A 106 -17.24 6.58 -19.87
CA ASP A 106 -16.94 5.38 -20.66
C ASP A 106 -17.31 4.06 -19.94
N CYS A 107 -17.85 4.14 -18.72
CA CYS A 107 -18.27 2.97 -17.96
C CYS A 107 -19.46 2.26 -18.64
N LYS A 108 -19.31 0.95 -18.89
CA LYS A 108 -20.35 0.13 -19.54
C LYS A 108 -21.44 -0.36 -18.59
N LYS A 109 -21.30 -0.14 -17.28
CA LYS A 109 -22.29 -0.54 -16.27
C LYS A 109 -23.52 0.36 -16.32
N PRO A 110 -24.66 -0.11 -15.79
CA PRO A 110 -25.83 0.73 -15.60
C PRO A 110 -25.50 2.02 -14.83
N GLN A 111 -25.98 3.16 -15.31
CA GLN A 111 -25.76 4.47 -14.67
C GLN A 111 -26.18 4.52 -13.19
N ILE A 112 -27.13 3.67 -12.77
CA ILE A 112 -27.52 3.57 -11.36
C ILE A 112 -26.35 3.12 -10.47
N LEU A 113 -25.55 2.15 -10.91
CA LEU A 113 -24.39 1.65 -10.16
C LEU A 113 -23.28 2.70 -10.11
N VAL A 114 -23.06 3.41 -11.22
CA VAL A 114 -22.10 4.52 -11.29
C VAL A 114 -22.49 5.61 -10.29
N LYS A 115 -23.79 5.97 -10.22
CA LYS A 115 -24.29 6.96 -9.26
C LYS A 115 -24.16 6.49 -7.81
N GLU A 116 -24.46 5.22 -7.53
CA GLU A 116 -24.27 4.64 -6.19
C GLU A 116 -22.81 4.72 -5.75
N PHE A 117 -21.87 4.38 -6.64
CA PHE A 117 -20.44 4.54 -6.40
C PHE A 117 -20.07 5.99 -6.08
N ILE A 118 -20.55 6.95 -6.88
CA ILE A 118 -20.25 8.38 -6.68
C ILE A 118 -20.78 8.87 -5.33
N GLU A 119 -22.02 8.55 -4.97
CA GLU A 119 -22.59 8.95 -3.68
C GLU A 119 -21.83 8.32 -2.49
N GLU A 120 -21.39 7.08 -2.63
CA GLU A 120 -20.59 6.43 -1.58
C GLU A 120 -19.19 7.07 -1.46
N LEU A 121 -18.53 7.38 -2.57
CA LEU A 121 -17.24 8.07 -2.59
C LEU A 121 -17.36 9.45 -1.92
N LEU A 122 -18.38 10.24 -2.27
CA LEU A 122 -18.63 11.54 -1.64
C LEU A 122 -18.88 11.41 -0.13
N THR A 123 -19.56 10.35 0.29
CA THR A 123 -19.78 10.07 1.72
C THR A 123 -18.47 9.76 2.43
N LYS A 124 -17.58 8.95 1.83
CA LYS A 124 -16.26 8.66 2.41
C LYS A 124 -15.36 9.88 2.44
N LEU A 125 -15.38 10.71 1.40
CA LEU A 125 -14.61 11.95 1.34
C LEU A 125 -14.96 12.93 2.47
N LYS A 126 -16.25 13.04 2.84
CA LYS A 126 -16.67 13.85 4.00
C LYS A 126 -16.01 13.41 5.31
N THR A 127 -15.83 12.09 5.49
CA THR A 127 -15.15 11.56 6.68
C THR A 127 -13.64 11.84 6.72
N LEU A 128 -13.04 12.27 5.60
CA LEU A 128 -11.64 12.70 5.55
C LEU A 128 -11.48 14.17 5.97
N SER A 129 -12.49 15.00 5.72
CA SER A 129 -12.52 16.42 6.10
C SER A 129 -12.94 16.68 7.55
N GLU A 130 -13.59 15.72 8.21
CA GLU A 130 -13.98 15.79 9.63
C GLU A 130 -12.86 15.38 10.62
#